data_AF-A0A965ILR5-F1
#
_entry.id   AF-A0A965ILR5-F1
#
_cell.length_a   1.000
_cell.length_b   1.000
_cell.length_c   1.000
_cell.angle_alpha   90.00
_cell.angle_beta   90.00
_cell.angle_gamma   90.00
#
_symmetry.space_group_name_H-M   'P 1'
#
loop_
_entity.id
_entity.type
_entity.pdbx_description
1 polymer ?
#
loop_
_entity_poly.entity_id
_entity_poly.type
_entity_poly.pdbx_seq_one_letter_code
_entity_poly.pdbx_strand_id
1 'polypeptide(L)'
;LTFDRLSSVFISNTNHEENQPAHLTLKDASVPVALNLAKFAGPESRYCPAGVYEYVKNDDNSDRLQINAQNCVHCKTCDIKDPTQNIVWVTPEGGGGPNYAGM
;
A
#
# COMPACT_ATOMS: atom_id res chain seq x y z
N LEU A 1 -21.74 14.44 -4.08
CA LEU A 1 -21.68 13.04 -3.58
C LEU A 1 -20.21 12.68 -3.38
N THR A 2 -19.85 11.98 -2.30
CA THR A 2 -18.49 11.53 -1.98
C THR A 2 -18.54 10.14 -1.35
N PHE A 3 -17.47 9.35 -1.50
CA PHE A 3 -17.37 7.97 -1.01
C PHE A 3 -16.05 7.73 -0.30
N ASP A 4 -16.01 6.72 0.56
CA ASP A 4 -14.78 6.30 1.20
C ASP A 4 -13.88 5.45 0.27
N ARG A 5 -12.64 5.27 0.70
CA ARG A 5 -11.61 4.56 -0.07
C ARG A 5 -11.90 3.06 -0.19
N LEU A 6 -12.45 2.41 0.84
CA LEU A 6 -12.69 0.98 0.82
C LEU A 6 -13.86 0.62 -0.11
N SER A 7 -14.93 1.42 -0.10
CA SER A 7 -16.00 1.31 -1.11
C SER A 7 -15.47 1.47 -2.53
N SER A 8 -14.51 2.37 -2.74
CA SER A 8 -13.86 2.58 -4.05
C SER A 8 -12.95 1.42 -4.46
N VAL A 9 -12.24 0.81 -3.52
CA VAL A 9 -11.44 -0.40 -3.76
C VAL A 9 -12.34 -1.59 -4.08
N PHE A 10 -13.47 -1.75 -3.38
CA PHE A 10 -14.42 -2.82 -3.65
C PHE A 10 -14.92 -2.81 -5.10
N ILE A 11 -15.31 -1.65 -5.64
CA ILE A 11 -15.78 -1.55 -7.03
C ILE A 11 -14.67 -1.71 -8.08
N SER A 12 -13.39 -1.56 -7.69
CA SER A 12 -12.26 -1.88 -8.56
C SER A 12 -12.13 -3.39 -8.84
N ASN A 13 -12.85 -4.20 -8.03
CA ASN A 13 -12.81 -5.65 -8.07
C ASN A 13 -11.37 -6.19 -8.03
N THR A 14 -10.49 -5.50 -7.28
CA THR A 14 -9.09 -5.91 -7.09
C THR A 14 -9.03 -7.06 -6.10
N ASN A 15 -8.24 -8.08 -6.42
CA ASN A 15 -7.99 -9.20 -5.53
C ASN A 15 -6.61 -9.81 -5.77
N HIS A 16 -6.07 -10.46 -4.75
CA HIS A 16 -4.80 -11.17 -4.79
C HIS A 16 -4.94 -12.46 -3.98
N GLU A 17 -4.24 -13.52 -4.38
CA GLU A 17 -4.16 -14.74 -3.57
C GLU A 17 -3.56 -14.43 -2.19
N GLU A 18 -4.20 -14.91 -1.12
CA GLU A 18 -3.90 -14.51 0.27
C GLU A 18 -2.50 -14.95 0.73
N ASN A 19 -2.04 -16.11 0.26
CA ASN A 19 -0.77 -16.71 0.68
C ASN A 19 0.42 -16.37 -0.23
N GLN A 20 0.26 -15.42 -1.16
CA GLN A 20 1.37 -14.97 -2.00
C GLN A 20 2.24 -13.94 -1.24
N PRO A 21 3.55 -13.86 -1.54
CA PRO A 21 4.41 -12.83 -0.96
C PRO A 21 3.95 -11.42 -1.35
N ALA A 22 4.10 -10.46 -0.44
CA ALA A 22 3.77 -9.07 -0.72
C ALA A 22 4.65 -8.54 -1.87
N HIS A 23 4.00 -8.12 -2.96
CA HIS A 23 4.64 -7.56 -4.14
C HIS A 23 5.06 -6.08 -3.98
N LEU A 24 4.92 -5.57 -2.76
CA LEU A 24 5.31 -4.23 -2.32
C LEU A 24 6.37 -4.41 -1.25
N THR A 25 7.62 -4.37 -1.67
CA THR A 25 8.77 -4.65 -0.81
C THR A 25 9.41 -3.35 -0.33
N LEU A 26 10.14 -3.41 0.77
CA LEU A 26 10.91 -2.30 1.31
C LEU A 26 12.40 -2.63 1.18
N LYS A 27 13.22 -1.69 0.71
CA LYS A 27 14.68 -1.84 0.74
C LYS A 27 15.19 -1.88 2.18
N ASP A 28 14.55 -1.10 3.06
CA ASP A 28 14.81 -1.03 4.49
C ASP A 28 13.48 -0.89 5.27
N ALA A 29 13.20 -1.83 6.16
CA ALA A 29 11.97 -1.88 6.94
C ALA A 29 11.88 -0.81 8.04
N SER A 30 12.99 -0.17 8.42
CA SER A 30 13.03 0.87 9.45
C SER A 30 12.60 2.24 8.92
N VAL A 31 12.82 2.50 7.62
CA VAL A 31 12.61 3.80 6.98
C VAL A 31 11.18 4.33 7.07
N PRO A 32 10.11 3.53 6.90
CA PRO A 32 8.75 4.05 7.01
C PRO A 32 8.49 4.75 8.35
N VAL A 33 8.86 4.13 9.47
CA VAL A 33 8.63 4.73 10.80
C VAL A 33 9.69 5.78 11.11
N ALA A 34 10.97 5.45 10.93
CA ALA A 34 12.09 6.32 11.35
C ALA A 34 12.19 7.62 10.53
N LEU A 35 11.70 7.62 9.29
CA LEU A 35 11.82 8.77 8.39
C LEU A 35 10.48 9.20 7.77
N ASN A 36 9.74 8.31 7.12
CA ASN A 36 8.51 8.72 6.41
C ASN A 36 7.44 9.25 7.37
N LEU A 37 7.16 8.52 8.44
CA LEU A 37 6.24 8.94 9.48
C LEU A 37 6.79 10.14 10.25
N ALA A 38 8.01 10.04 10.76
CA ALA A 38 8.61 11.06 11.61
C ALA A 38 8.76 12.43 10.93
N LYS A 39 9.13 12.46 9.65
CA LYS A 39 9.45 13.71 8.92
C LYS A 39 8.32 14.18 8.00
N PHE A 40 7.58 13.25 7.41
CA PHE A 40 6.58 13.56 6.37
C PHE A 40 5.15 13.14 6.77
N ALA A 41 4.94 12.69 8.00
CA ALA A 41 3.65 12.21 8.51
C ALA A 41 3.07 11.04 7.69
N GLY A 42 3.93 10.15 7.19
CA GLY A 42 3.55 8.89 6.56
C GLY A 42 2.77 9.08 5.26
N PRO A 43 3.35 9.75 4.23
CA PRO A 43 2.64 10.12 3.00
C PRO A 43 2.06 8.92 2.23
N GLU A 44 2.64 7.73 2.37
CA GLU A 44 2.16 6.47 1.78
C GLU A 44 0.74 6.09 2.21
N SER A 45 0.32 6.49 3.41
CA SER A 45 -1.05 6.30 3.89
C SER A 45 -2.07 7.17 3.15
N ARG A 46 -1.61 8.22 2.44
CA ARG A 46 -2.43 9.25 1.80
C ARG A 46 -2.37 9.23 0.28
N TYR A 47 -1.17 9.15 -0.31
CA TYR A 47 -1.05 9.11 -1.77
C TYR A 47 -1.50 7.77 -2.35
N CYS A 48 -1.54 6.70 -1.53
CA CYS A 48 -2.00 5.41 -1.98
C CYS A 48 -3.51 5.45 -2.23
N PRO A 49 -3.97 5.21 -3.47
CA PRO A 49 -5.39 5.30 -3.80
C PRO A 49 -6.21 4.15 -3.20
N ALA A 50 -5.56 3.10 -2.72
CA ALA A 50 -6.23 1.86 -2.31
C ALA A 50 -6.04 1.48 -0.82
N GLY A 51 -5.43 2.34 -0.02
CA GLY A 51 -5.28 2.07 1.42
C GLY A 51 -4.43 0.85 1.73
N VAL A 52 -3.40 0.63 0.92
CA VAL A 52 -2.45 -0.47 1.11
C VAL A 52 -1.56 -0.22 2.33
N TYR A 53 -1.18 1.03 2.58
CA TYR A 53 -0.24 1.39 3.65
C TYR A 53 -0.98 2.01 4.82
N GLU A 54 -0.78 1.45 6.01
CA GLU A 54 -1.35 1.95 7.26
C GLU A 54 -0.31 1.91 8.37
N TYR A 55 -0.27 2.95 9.19
CA TYR A 55 0.56 2.95 10.40
C TYR A 55 -0.30 2.50 11.58
N VAL A 56 0.08 1.37 12.18
CA VAL A 56 -0.63 0.76 13.31
C VAL A 56 0.30 0.68 14.51
N LYS A 57 -0.27 0.57 15.71
CA LYS A 57 0.48 0.37 16.95
C LYS A 57 0.76 -1.12 17.17
N ASN A 58 1.98 -1.44 17.60
CA ASN A 58 2.31 -2.72 18.21
C ASN A 58 1.80 -2.78 19.66
N ASP A 59 1.87 -3.97 20.28
CA ASP A 59 1.46 -4.18 21.67
C ASP A 59 2.26 -3.32 22.67
N ASP A 60 3.50 -2.93 22.32
CA ASP A 60 4.36 -2.04 23.10
C ASP A 60 4.13 -0.54 22.82
N ASN A 61 3.08 -0.18 22.07
CA ASN A 61 2.75 1.17 21.58
C ASN A 61 3.75 1.78 20.58
N SER A 62 4.73 1.03 20.09
CA SER A 62 5.56 1.49 18.97
C SER A 62 4.76 1.50 17.66
N ASP A 63 5.08 2.44 16.77
CA ASP A 63 4.48 2.49 15.44
C ASP A 63 5.13 1.44 14.52
N ARG A 64 4.32 0.79 13.69
CA ARG A 64 4.79 -0.03 12.55
C ARG A 64 3.99 0.27 11.30
N LEU A 65 4.61 0.04 10.15
CA LEU A 65 3.90 0.03 8.87
C LEU A 65 3.25 -1.34 8.65
N GLN A 66 1.95 -1.36 8.40
CA GLN A 66 1.22 -2.52 7.89
C GLN A 66 0.96 -2.34 6.39
N ILE A 67 1.28 -3.37 5.61
CA ILE A 67 1.10 -3.41 4.15
C ILE A 67 -0.01 -4.40 3.81
N ASN A 68 -1.19 -3.87 3.51
CA ASN A 68 -2.37 -4.61 3.04
C ASN A 68 -2.27 -4.81 1.50
N ALA A 69 -1.30 -5.63 1.06
CA ALA A 69 -0.95 -5.79 -0.34
C ALA A 69 -2.11 -6.29 -1.23
N GLN A 70 -3.09 -6.99 -0.65
CA GLN A 70 -4.28 -7.47 -1.34
C GLN A 70 -5.14 -6.36 -1.95
N ASN A 71 -5.10 -5.15 -1.38
CA ASN A 71 -5.83 -3.99 -1.89
C ASN A 71 -5.15 -3.31 -3.08
N CYS A 72 -3.92 -3.70 -3.44
CA CYS A 72 -3.14 -2.98 -4.43
C CYS A 72 -3.86 -2.91 -5.80
N VAL A 73 -3.92 -1.73 -6.40
CA VAL A 73 -4.51 -1.52 -7.74
C VAL A 73 -3.45 -1.29 -8.82
N HIS A 74 -2.19 -1.62 -8.51
CA HIS A 74 -1.05 -1.59 -9.44
C HIS A 74 -0.73 -0.22 -10.08
N CYS A 75 -1.24 0.87 -9.51
CA CYS A 75 -1.03 2.24 -10.01
C CYS A 75 0.42 2.74 -10.00
N LYS A 76 1.33 2.06 -9.30
CA LYS A 76 2.77 2.40 -9.12
C LYS A 76 3.06 3.71 -8.38
N THR A 77 2.06 4.42 -7.87
CA THR A 77 2.28 5.69 -7.15
C THR A 77 3.25 5.57 -5.99
N CYS A 78 3.22 4.47 -5.22
CA CYS A 78 4.12 4.27 -4.08
C CYS A 78 5.59 4.14 -4.47
N ASP A 79 5.88 3.42 -5.55
CA ASP A 79 7.21 3.27 -6.13
C ASP A 79 7.78 4.64 -6.59
N ILE A 80 6.91 5.51 -7.11
CA ILE A 80 7.29 6.82 -7.65
C ILE A 80 7.37 7.90 -6.57
N LYS A 81 6.42 7.91 -5.62
CA LYS A 81 6.16 9.07 -4.75
C LYS A 81 6.75 8.94 -3.35
N ASP A 82 7.26 7.76 -2.99
CA ASP A 82 8.01 7.61 -1.75
C ASP A 82 9.20 8.60 -1.71
N PRO A 83 9.23 9.54 -0.74
CA PRO A 83 10.28 10.54 -0.64
C PRO A 83 11.68 9.93 -0.44
N THR A 84 11.75 8.66 -0.05
CA THR A 84 12.99 7.94 0.23
C THR A 84 13.34 6.90 -0.82
N GLN A 85 12.47 6.68 -1.82
CA GLN A 85 12.63 5.62 -2.83
C GLN A 85 12.91 4.24 -2.20
N ASN A 86 12.25 3.94 -1.09
CA ASN A 86 12.40 2.73 -0.29
C ASN A 86 11.39 1.64 -0.69
N ILE A 87 10.18 2.02 -1.08
CA ILE A 87 9.18 1.09 -1.61
C ILE A 87 9.61 0.64 -3.01
N VAL A 88 9.57 -0.67 -3.25
CA VAL A 88 9.81 -1.29 -4.55
C VAL A 88 8.59 -2.11 -4.95
N TRP A 89 7.92 -1.70 -6.02
CA TRP A 89 6.85 -2.47 -6.63
C TRP A 89 7.43 -3.56 -7.53
N VAL A 90 7.03 -4.80 -7.32
CA VAL A 90 7.27 -5.92 -8.23
C VAL A 90 5.95 -6.49 -8.70
N THR A 91 5.95 -7.24 -9.81
CA THR A 91 4.72 -7.87 -10.30
C THR A 91 4.31 -8.99 -9.34
N PRO A 92 3.04 -9.03 -8.88
CA PRO A 92 2.51 -10.17 -8.12
C PRO A 92 2.36 -11.42 -8.99
N GLU A 93 1.87 -12.51 -8.40
CA GLU A 93 1.45 -13.68 -9.16
C GLU A 93 0.38 -13.32 -10.20
N GLY A 94 0.43 -14.00 -11.35
CA GLY A 94 -0.46 -13.74 -12.47
C GLY A 94 -1.94 -13.91 -12.10
N GLY A 95 -2.79 -12.99 -12.56
CA GLY A 95 -4.23 -12.98 -12.26
C GLY A 95 -4.62 -12.17 -11.02
N GLY A 96 -3.64 -11.71 -10.22
CA GLY A 96 -3.89 -10.73 -9.17
C GLY A 96 -3.96 -9.29 -9.68
N GLY A 97 -4.63 -8.42 -8.92
CA GLY A 97 -4.81 -7.01 -9.23
C GLY A 97 -6.24 -6.62 -9.57
N PRO A 98 -6.44 -5.38 -10.08
CA PRO A 98 -7.76 -4.87 -10.41
C PRO A 98 -8.39 -5.59 -11.60
N ASN A 99 -9.72 -5.75 -11.54
CA ASN A 99 -10.51 -6.32 -12.64
C ASN A 99 -11.44 -5.23 -13.20
N TYR A 100 -10.88 -4.44 -14.11
CA TYR A 100 -11.56 -3.31 -14.73
C TYR A 100 -12.31 -3.74 -15.99
N ALA A 101 -13.62 -3.51 -16.04
CA ALA A 101 -14.45 -3.73 -17.23
C ALA A 101 -14.83 -2.37 -17.85
N GLY A 102 -14.32 -2.09 -19.05
CA GLY A 102 -14.65 -0.87 -19.80
C GLY A 102 -14.16 0.44 -19.17
N MET A 103 -13.06 0.37 -18.40
CA MET A 103 -12.40 1.52 -17.78
C MET A 103 -11.25 2.04 -18.65
#